data_AF-A0A6A8HDH4-F1
#
_entry.id   AF-A0A6A8HDH4-F1
#
_cell.length_a   1.000
_cell.length_b   1.000
_cell.length_c   1.000
_cell.angle_alpha   90.00
_cell.angle_beta   90.00
_cell.angle_gamma   90.00
#
_symmetry.space_group_name_H-M   'P 1'
#
loop_
_entity.id
_entity.type
_entity.pdbx_description
1 polymer ?
#
loop_
_entity_poly.entity_id
_entity_poly.type
_entity_poly.pdbx_seq_one_letter_code
_entity_poly.pdbx_strand_id
1 'polypeptide(L)'
;MADKKETMAFLQAVLDNLEECDKKLSSIEDVIQKNAKLLEGREALDFSALSSDEAQLVDKITAKYQELMIWTENQKVDVSREIGRLTQAEQLAKGYVDDKELSSRIELYY
;
A
#
# COMPACT_ATOMS: atom_id res chain seq x y z
N MET A 1 31.54 13.55 4.28
CA MET A 1 31.01 13.99 2.97
C MET A 1 30.81 12.72 2.16
N ALA A 2 29.56 12.30 1.95
CA ALA A 2 29.28 11.24 0.98
C ALA A 2 29.84 11.67 -0.38
N ASP A 3 30.50 10.75 -1.08
CA ASP A 3 30.95 11.02 -2.45
C ASP A 3 29.70 11.29 -3.31
N LYS A 4 29.67 12.39 -4.07
CA LYS A 4 28.53 12.77 -4.94
C LYS A 4 28.13 11.62 -5.87
N LYS A 5 29.11 10.82 -6.30
CA LYS A 5 28.86 9.63 -7.12
C LYS A 5 28.09 8.56 -6.36
N GLU A 6 28.34 8.43 -5.06
CA GLU A 6 27.65 7.48 -4.18
C GLU A 6 26.21 7.93 -3.89
N THR A 7 26.01 9.23 -3.61
CA THR A 7 24.67 9.80 -3.42
C THR A 7 23.78 9.60 -4.64
N MET A 8 24.32 9.88 -5.84
CA MET A 8 23.58 9.71 -7.08
C MET A 8 23.22 8.24 -7.36
N ALA A 9 24.16 7.31 -7.15
CA ALA A 9 23.91 5.87 -7.30
C ALA A 9 22.87 5.36 -6.30
N PHE A 10 22.91 5.86 -5.06
CA PHE A 10 21.92 5.55 -4.03
C PHE A 10 20.52 6.03 -4.44
N LEU A 11 20.38 7.30 -4.84
CA LEU A 11 19.09 7.86 -5.26
C LEU A 11 18.53 7.09 -6.46
N GLN A 12 19.38 6.74 -7.43
CA GLN A 12 18.96 5.94 -8.58
C GLN A 12 18.46 4.56 -8.14
N ALA A 13 19.18 3.86 -7.26
CA ALA A 13 18.75 2.54 -6.76
C ALA A 13 17.41 2.59 -6.01
N VAL A 14 17.15 3.67 -5.26
CA VAL A 14 15.85 3.89 -4.61
C VAL A 14 14.74 4.09 -5.66
N LEU A 15 15.02 4.88 -6.70
CA LEU A 15 14.07 5.10 -7.79
C LEU A 15 13.78 3.82 -8.58
N ASP A 16 14.80 3.04 -8.91
CA ASP A 16 14.66 1.79 -9.65
C ASP A 16 13.75 0.81 -8.90
N ASN A 17 13.95 0.63 -7.59
CA ASN A 17 13.07 -0.19 -6.76
C ASN A 17 11.60 0.31 -6.81
N LEU A 18 11.38 1.62 -6.83
CA LEU A 18 10.03 2.19 -6.93
C LEU A 18 9.40 1.99 -8.31
N GLU A 19 10.19 2.04 -9.38
CA GLU A 19 9.73 1.84 -10.76
C GLU A 19 9.44 0.36 -11.08
N GLU A 20 10.15 -0.57 -10.42
CA GLU A 20 9.89 -2.02 -10.51
C GLU A 20 8.60 -2.46 -9.82
N CYS A 21 7.95 -1.57 -9.04
CA CYS A 21 6.76 -1.91 -8.28
C CYS A 21 5.57 -2.22 -9.21
N ASP A 22 5.07 -3.47 -9.18
CA ASP A 22 3.97 -3.93 -10.02
C ASP A 22 2.57 -3.57 -9.47
N LYS A 23 2.51 -2.69 -8.46
CA LYS A 23 1.29 -2.28 -7.75
C LYS A 23 0.49 -3.48 -7.22
N LYS A 24 1.18 -4.48 -6.67
CA LYS A 24 0.58 -5.45 -5.75
C LYS A 24 1.04 -5.15 -4.32
N LEU A 25 0.21 -5.47 -3.32
CA LEU A 25 0.54 -5.24 -1.91
C LEU A 25 1.90 -5.86 -1.53
N SER A 26 2.13 -7.11 -1.95
CA SER A 26 3.39 -7.81 -1.72
C SER A 26 4.59 -7.11 -2.37
N SER A 27 4.43 -6.58 -3.58
CA SER A 27 5.49 -5.83 -4.25
C SER A 27 5.78 -4.49 -3.56
N ILE A 28 4.76 -3.84 -2.99
CA ILE A 28 4.94 -2.60 -2.22
C ILE A 28 5.71 -2.88 -0.93
N GLU A 29 5.34 -3.95 -0.22
CA GLU A 29 6.08 -4.39 0.97
C GLU A 29 7.55 -4.69 0.64
N ASP A 30 7.81 -5.41 -0.45
CA ASP A 30 9.16 -5.70 -0.92
C ASP A 30 9.95 -4.42 -1.23
N VAL A 31 9.34 -3.45 -1.90
CA VAL A 31 9.99 -2.17 -2.25
C VAL A 31 10.30 -1.34 -1.01
N ILE A 32 9.38 -1.27 -0.05
CA ILE A 32 9.61 -0.59 1.23
C ILE A 32 10.78 -1.23 1.97
N GLN A 33 10.84 -2.56 2.03
CA GLN A 33 11.93 -3.28 2.69
C GLN A 33 13.28 -3.08 1.98
N LYS A 34 13.32 -3.17 0.64
CA LYS A 34 14.54 -2.91 -0.14
C LYS A 34 15.05 -1.49 0.09
N ASN A 35 14.17 -0.49 0.02
CA ASN A 35 14.55 0.91 0.21
C ASN A 35 14.93 1.22 1.66
N ALA A 36 14.27 0.61 2.65
CA ALA A 36 14.67 0.72 4.05
C ALA A 36 16.11 0.21 4.29
N LYS A 37 16.48 -0.92 3.68
CA LYS A 37 17.86 -1.43 3.72
C LYS A 37 18.87 -0.49 3.05
N LEU A 38 18.49 0.17 1.96
CA LEU A 38 19.36 1.16 1.30
C LEU A 38 19.59 2.42 2.15
N LEU A 39 18.61 2.76 3.00
CA LEU A 39 18.66 3.89 3.92
C LEU A 39 19.36 3.55 5.25
N GLU A 40 19.44 2.27 5.60
CA GLU A 40 20.01 1.81 6.86
C GLU A 40 21.50 2.20 6.99
N GLY A 41 21.84 2.87 8.09
CA GLY A 41 23.21 3.34 8.35
C GLY A 41 23.66 4.53 7.49
N ARG A 42 22.80 5.11 6.66
CA ARG A 42 23.09 6.35 5.93
C ARG A 42 22.75 7.59 6.77
N GLU A 43 23.62 8.59 6.72
CA GLU A 43 23.33 9.91 7.27
C GLU A 43 22.20 10.58 6.45
N ALA A 44 21.47 11.48 7.11
CA ALA A 44 20.44 12.27 6.44
C ALA A 44 21.06 13.08 5.29
N LEU A 45 20.38 13.10 4.14
CA LEU A 45 20.81 13.92 3.01
C LEU A 45 20.68 15.40 3.35
N ASP A 46 21.76 16.16 3.14
CA ASP A 46 21.71 17.61 3.14
C ASP A 46 21.16 18.09 1.80
N PHE A 47 19.87 18.41 1.77
CA PHE A 47 19.18 18.89 0.57
C PHE A 47 19.79 20.17 -0.01
N SER A 48 20.45 20.99 0.80
CA SER A 48 21.11 22.22 0.34
C SER A 48 22.42 21.97 -0.42
N ALA A 49 22.99 20.79 -0.25
CA ALA A 49 24.26 20.38 -0.86
C ALA A 49 24.08 19.51 -2.12
N LEU A 50 22.83 19.20 -2.50
CA LEU A 50 22.52 18.40 -3.69
C LEU A 50 22.82 19.16 -4.97
N SER A 51 23.34 18.46 -5.97
CA SER A 51 23.37 18.94 -7.35
C SER A 51 21.96 18.97 -7.95
N SER A 52 21.82 19.68 -9.08
CA SER A 52 20.56 19.75 -9.82
C SER A 52 20.01 18.36 -10.20
N ASP A 53 20.88 17.44 -10.59
CA ASP A 53 20.46 16.10 -11.02
C ASP A 53 20.01 15.25 -9.83
N GLU A 54 20.73 15.33 -8.71
CA GLU A 54 20.33 14.65 -7.46
C GLU A 54 19.00 15.21 -6.93
N ALA A 55 18.80 16.53 -6.98
CA ALA A 55 17.53 17.16 -6.61
C ALA A 55 16.36 16.67 -7.50
N GLN A 56 16.57 16.57 -8.81
CA GLN A 56 15.56 16.00 -9.72
C GLN A 56 15.24 14.54 -9.41
N LEU A 57 16.24 13.73 -9.02
CA LEU A 57 16.00 12.35 -8.59
C LEU A 57 15.17 12.30 -7.30
N VAL A 58 15.48 13.14 -6.31
CA VAL A 58 14.69 13.26 -5.08
C VAL A 58 13.24 13.62 -5.38
N ASP A 59 13.00 14.56 -6.30
CA ASP A 59 11.64 14.93 -6.71
C ASP A 59 10.90 13.75 -7.34
N LYS A 60 11.55 12.98 -8.22
CA LYS A 60 10.98 11.78 -8.83
C LYS A 60 10.66 10.70 -7.80
N ILE A 61 11.59 10.42 -6.89
CA ILE A 61 11.43 9.47 -5.79
C ILE A 61 10.23 9.87 -4.93
N THR A 62 10.13 11.15 -4.58
CA THR A 62 9.04 11.69 -3.77
C THR A 62 7.70 11.51 -4.48
N ALA A 63 7.62 11.87 -5.76
CA ALA A 63 6.40 11.68 -6.56
C ALA A 63 6.00 10.20 -6.65
N LYS A 64 6.96 9.29 -6.79
CA LYS A 64 6.69 7.84 -6.84
C LYS A 64 6.20 7.28 -5.51
N TYR A 65 6.77 7.69 -4.38
CA TYR A 65 6.23 7.32 -3.08
C TYR A 65 4.80 7.83 -2.88
N GLN A 66 4.52 9.07 -3.28
CA GLN A 66 3.16 9.62 -3.24
C GLN A 66 2.18 8.82 -4.10
N GLU A 67 2.57 8.42 -5.31
CA GLU A 67 1.77 7.56 -6.18
C GLU A 67 1.42 6.23 -5.49
N LEU A 68 2.42 5.56 -4.89
CA LEU A 68 2.21 4.30 -4.16
C LEU A 68 1.35 4.46 -2.91
N MET A 69 1.50 5.54 -2.16
CA MET A 69 0.66 5.84 -1.00
C MET A 69 -0.81 6.02 -1.40
N ILE A 70 -1.08 6.83 -2.43
CA ILE A 70 -2.44 7.04 -2.94
C ILE A 70 -3.05 5.73 -3.42
N TRP A 71 -2.27 4.93 -4.16
CA TRP A 71 -2.73 3.62 -4.62
C TRP A 71 -3.09 2.69 -3.45
N THR A 72 -2.25 2.63 -2.42
CA THR A 72 -2.47 1.78 -1.25
C THR A 72 -3.72 2.19 -0.47
N GLU A 73 -3.95 3.50 -0.29
CA GLU A 73 -5.17 3.98 0.39
C GLU A 73 -6.43 3.65 -0.43
N ASN A 74 -6.36 3.75 -1.76
CA ASN A 74 -7.47 3.34 -2.63
C ASN A 74 -7.79 1.85 -2.48
N GLN A 75 -6.77 0.98 -2.44
CA GLN A 75 -6.99 -0.46 -2.19
C GLN A 75 -7.68 -0.73 -0.85
N LYS A 76 -7.27 -0.03 0.21
CA LYS A 76 -7.88 -0.15 1.53
C LYS A 76 -9.35 0.25 1.53
N VAL A 77 -9.72 1.30 0.80
CA VAL A 77 -11.12 1.71 0.61
C VAL A 77 -11.90 0.60 -0.09
N ASP A 78 -11.36 0.01 -1.15
CA ASP A 78 -12.05 -1.04 -1.90
C ASP A 78 -12.23 -2.34 -1.09
N VAL A 79 -11.21 -2.75 -0.33
CA VAL A 79 -11.32 -3.88 0.61
C VAL A 79 -12.37 -3.60 1.68
N SER A 80 -12.41 -2.38 2.21
CA SER A 80 -13.41 -2.00 3.23
C SER A 80 -14.84 -2.06 2.68
N ARG A 81 -15.05 -1.64 1.42
CA ARG A 81 -16.34 -1.78 0.73
C ARG A 81 -16.73 -3.24 0.54
N GLU A 82 -15.77 -4.10 0.18
CA GLU A 82 -16.02 -5.53 0.01
C GLU A 82 -16.44 -6.20 1.32
N ILE A 83 -15.74 -5.90 2.42
CA ILE A 83 -16.12 -6.37 3.75
C ILE A 83 -17.53 -5.90 4.09
N GLY A 84 -17.87 -4.64 3.82
CA GLY A 84 -19.22 -4.13 4.04
C GLY A 84 -20.30 -4.90 3.26
N ARG A 85 -20.03 -5.25 1.99
CA ARG A 85 -20.92 -6.08 1.16
C ARG A 85 -21.10 -7.48 1.74
N LEU A 86 -20.01 -8.12 2.14
CA LEU A 86 -20.04 -9.47 2.72
C LEU A 86 -20.80 -9.51 4.05
N THR A 87 -20.60 -8.51 4.92
CA THR A 87 -21.34 -8.41 6.20
C THR A 87 -22.85 -8.26 5.97
N GLN A 88 -23.26 -7.45 4.99
CA GLN A 88 -24.68 -7.32 4.63
C GLN A 88 -25.24 -8.65 4.08
N ALA A 89 -24.49 -9.34 3.23
CA ALA A 89 -24.88 -10.64 2.70
C ALA A 89 -25.02 -11.69 3.82
N GLU A 90 -24.12 -11.69 4.80
CA GLU A 90 -24.20 -12.55 5.99
C GLU A 90 -25.48 -12.27 6.81
N GLN A 91 -25.79 -11.00 7.06
CA GLN A 91 -27.00 -10.61 7.79
C GLN A 91 -28.28 -11.05 7.08
N LEU A 92 -28.34 -10.87 5.75
CA LEU A 92 -29.47 -11.34 4.94
C LEU A 92 -29.60 -12.87 4.98
N ALA A 93 -28.48 -13.58 4.85
CA ALA A 93 -28.47 -15.04 4.91
C ALA A 93 -28.97 -15.56 6.27
N LYS A 94 -28.56 -14.92 7.39
CA LYS A 94 -29.07 -15.24 8.73
C LYS A 94 -30.57 -15.01 8.83
N GLY A 95 -31.07 -13.87 8.34
CA GLY A 95 -32.51 -13.58 8.32
C GLY A 95 -33.33 -14.64 7.60
N TYR A 96 -32.86 -15.13 6.44
CA TYR A 96 -33.54 -16.22 5.72
C TYR A 96 -33.56 -17.55 6.49
N VAL A 97 -32.49 -17.87 7.23
CA VAL A 97 -32.44 -19.08 8.06
C VAL A 97 -33.41 -18.96 9.23
N ASP A 98 -33.39 -17.82 9.92
CA ASP A 98 -34.25 -17.55 11.08
C ASP A 98 -35.73 -17.54 10.67
N ASP A 99 -36.09 -16.93 9.54
CA ASP A 99 -37.46 -16.92 9.01
C ASP A 99 -37.95 -18.33 8.65
N LYS A 100 -37.06 -19.17 8.09
CA LYS A 100 -37.38 -20.57 7.77
C LYS A 100 -37.57 -21.41 9.04
N GLU A 101 -36.73 -21.21 10.05
CA GLU A 101 -36.86 -21.89 11.34
C GLU A 101 -38.15 -21.46 12.07
N LEU A 102 -38.46 -20.16 12.05
CA LEU A 102 -39.69 -19.61 12.61
C LEU A 102 -40.93 -20.19 11.92
N SER A 103 -40.93 -20.23 10.57
CA SER A 103 -42.02 -20.81 9.78
C SER A 103 -42.21 -22.30 10.07
N SER A 104 -41.10 -23.06 10.15
CA SER A 104 -41.15 -24.49 10.48
C SER A 104 -41.71 -24.75 11.88
N ARG A 105 -41.42 -23.86 12.85
CA ARG A 105 -42.00 -23.96 14.20
C ARG A 105 -43.50 -23.66 14.19
N ILE A 106 -43.97 -22.68 13.42
CA ILE A 106 -45.40 -22.37 13.31
C ILE A 106 -46.17 -23.56 12.71
N GLU A 107 -45.65 -24.19 11.66
CA GLU A 107 -46.26 -25.39 11.03
C GLU A 107 -46.30 -26.62 11.95
N LEU A 108 -45.44 -26.71 12.96
CA LEU A 108 -45.49 -27.81 13.94
C LEU A 108 -46.56 -27.62 15.02
N TYR A 109 -47.05 -26.40 15.21
CA TYR A 109 -48.03 -26.06 16.25
C TYR A 109 -49.45 -25.81 15.72
N TYR A 110 -49.63 -25.81 14.39
CA TYR A 110 -50.93 -25.67 13.71
C TYR A 110 -51.14 -26.78 12.69
#